data_AF-A0A1Q7Y4Z2-F1
#
_entry.id   AF-A0A1Q7Y4Z2-F1
#
_cell.length_a   1.000
_cell.length_b   1.000
_cell.length_c   1.000
_cell.angle_alpha   90.00
_cell.angle_beta   90.00
_cell.angle_gamma   90.00
#
_symmetry.space_group_name_H-M   'P 1'
#
loop_
_entity.id
_entity.type
_entity.pdbx_description
1 polymer ?
#
loop_
_entity_poly.entity_id
_entity_poly.type
_entity_poly.pdbx_seq_one_letter_code
_entity_poly.pdbx_strand_id
1 'polypeptide(L)'
;MDMLRFHRFTIGWAWVTEYGSADSAAQFPYLYRYSPLHNIRPGTKYPATLITTADHDDRVVPGHSFKFAATLQAAQAGPQPVLIEIETKAGHGAGKPTSKIIEEQADRWAFLVRVLGMEPGR
;
A
#
# COMPACT_ATOMS: atom_id res chain seq x y z
N MET A 1 5.91 2.06 -1.69
CA MET A 1 6.02 0.57 -1.65
C MET A 1 7.13 -0.01 -2.54
N ASP A 2 7.37 0.59 -3.70
CA ASP A 2 8.52 0.24 -4.56
C ASP A 2 9.64 1.23 -4.28
N MET A 3 10.60 0.83 -3.45
CA MET A 3 11.68 1.72 -3.03
C MET A 3 12.78 1.85 -4.09
N LEU A 4 12.72 1.06 -5.18
CA LEU A 4 13.70 1.16 -6.26
C LEU A 4 13.29 2.19 -7.32
N ARG A 5 12.02 2.60 -7.32
CA ARG A 5 11.48 3.47 -8.37
C ARG A 5 10.67 4.66 -7.84
N PHE A 6 10.45 4.80 -6.53
CA PHE A 6 9.62 5.89 -5.98
C PHE A 6 10.08 7.27 -6.47
N HIS A 7 11.40 7.49 -6.56
CA HIS A 7 12.00 8.76 -6.95
C HIS A 7 11.79 9.12 -8.42
N ARG A 8 11.30 8.19 -9.25
CA ARG A 8 11.02 8.40 -10.67
C ARG A 8 9.61 8.96 -10.94
N PHE A 9 8.79 9.14 -9.91
CA PHE A 9 7.40 9.57 -10.05
C PHE A 9 7.15 10.89 -9.31
N THR A 10 6.51 11.83 -10.01
CA THR A 10 6.00 13.12 -9.47
C THR A 10 6.98 13.81 -8.52
N ILE A 11 6.63 13.95 -7.24
CA ILE A 11 7.44 14.62 -6.21
C ILE A 11 8.33 13.65 -5.44
N GLY A 12 8.33 12.36 -5.79
CA GLY A 12 9.10 11.33 -5.09
C GLY A 12 10.61 11.60 -5.07
N TRP A 13 11.14 12.34 -6.04
CA TRP A 13 12.54 12.76 -6.05
C TRP A 13 12.93 13.58 -4.81
N ALA A 14 11.99 14.32 -4.21
CA ALA A 14 12.24 15.15 -3.05
C ALA A 14 12.50 14.35 -1.78
N TRP A 15 12.13 13.06 -1.74
CA TRP A 15 12.36 12.18 -0.59
C TRP A 15 13.66 11.36 -0.71
N VAL A 16 14.44 11.56 -1.77
CA VAL A 16 15.76 10.94 -1.93
C VAL A 16 16.72 11.36 -0.81
N THR A 17 16.56 12.57 -0.26
CA THR A 17 17.36 13.04 0.89
C THR A 17 17.16 12.16 2.13
N GLU A 18 15.96 11.62 2.33
CA GLU A 18 15.62 10.79 3.48
C GLU A 18 15.86 9.30 3.20
N TYR A 19 15.36 8.79 2.08
CA TYR A 19 15.40 7.36 1.78
C TYR A 19 16.66 6.91 1.04
N GLY A 20 17.32 7.83 0.34
CA GLY A 20 18.34 7.53 -0.68
C GLY A 20 17.73 7.27 -2.06
N SER A 21 18.60 6.93 -3.01
CA SER A 21 18.23 6.65 -4.40
C SER A 21 18.79 5.31 -4.86
N ALA A 22 17.96 4.53 -5.55
CA ALA A 22 18.37 3.29 -6.19
C ALA A 22 19.30 3.50 -7.39
N ASP A 23 19.46 4.74 -7.86
CA ASP A 23 20.44 5.09 -8.88
C ASP A 23 21.87 5.18 -8.30
N SER A 24 22.01 5.19 -6.97
CA SER A 24 23.30 5.08 -6.28
C SER A 24 23.60 3.62 -5.97
N ALA A 25 24.68 3.09 -6.55
CA ALA A 25 25.13 1.72 -6.31
C ALA A 25 25.41 1.42 -4.82
N ALA A 26 25.85 2.43 -4.06
CA ALA A 26 26.07 2.30 -2.63
C ALA A 26 24.77 2.21 -1.83
N GLN A 27 23.70 2.87 -2.28
CA GLN A 27 22.42 2.95 -1.56
C GLN A 27 21.42 1.87 -1.99
N PHE A 28 21.52 1.38 -3.22
CA PHE A 28 20.65 0.34 -3.78
C PHE A 28 20.49 -0.89 -2.87
N PRO A 29 21.56 -1.49 -2.31
CA PRO A 29 21.41 -2.69 -1.47
C PRO A 29 20.54 -2.46 -0.24
N TYR A 30 20.60 -1.26 0.35
CA TYR A 30 19.77 -0.90 1.50
C TYR A 30 18.29 -0.81 1.10
N LEU A 31 18.00 -0.06 0.04
CA LEU A 31 16.64 0.10 -0.49
C LEU A 31 16.02 -1.25 -0.89
N TYR A 32 16.78 -2.08 -1.60
CA TYR A 32 16.33 -3.40 -2.03
C TYR A 32 15.98 -4.30 -0.83
N ARG A 33 16.83 -4.28 0.21
CA ARG A 33 16.68 -5.15 1.38
C ARG A 33 15.36 -4.96 2.13
N TYR A 34 14.81 -3.73 2.16
CA TYR A 34 13.56 -3.47 2.88
C TYR A 34 12.37 -3.14 1.96
N SER A 35 12.57 -2.93 0.66
CA SER A 35 11.48 -2.55 -0.25
C SER A 35 10.33 -3.55 -0.17
N PRO A 36 9.12 -3.15 0.25
CA PRO A 36 8.01 -4.08 0.44
C PRO A 36 7.68 -4.88 -0.81
N LEU A 37 7.61 -4.24 -1.98
CA LEU A 37 7.33 -4.92 -3.26
C LEU A 37 8.32 -6.05 -3.56
N HIS A 38 9.61 -5.84 -3.25
CA HIS A 38 10.68 -6.78 -3.60
C HIS A 38 10.93 -7.85 -2.53
N ASN A 39 10.29 -7.73 -1.37
CA ASN A 39 10.41 -8.68 -0.27
C ASN A 39 9.17 -9.58 -0.11
N ILE A 40 8.23 -9.51 -1.04
CA ILE A 40 7.15 -10.49 -1.15
C ILE A 40 7.73 -11.82 -1.64
N ARG A 41 7.40 -12.91 -0.96
CA ARG A 41 7.91 -14.27 -1.19
C ARG A 41 6.75 -15.18 -1.61
N PRO A 42 6.80 -15.79 -2.80
CA PRO A 42 5.81 -16.77 -3.24
C PRO A 42 5.65 -17.91 -2.24
N GLY A 43 4.42 -18.42 -2.09
CA GLY A 43 4.14 -19.53 -1.17
C GLY A 43 3.99 -19.12 0.29
N THR A 44 4.06 -17.82 0.61
CA THR A 44 3.97 -17.31 1.98
C THR A 44 2.52 -17.12 2.40
N LYS A 45 2.19 -17.50 3.63
CA LYS A 45 0.88 -17.23 4.25
C LYS A 45 0.88 -15.83 4.86
N TYR A 46 0.60 -14.82 4.04
CA TYR A 46 0.50 -13.44 4.49
C TYR A 46 -0.78 -13.21 5.33
N PRO A 47 -0.77 -12.24 6.27
CA PRO A 47 -1.97 -11.87 7.01
C PRO A 47 -3.02 -11.24 6.08
N ALA A 48 -4.26 -11.16 6.58
CA ALA A 48 -5.30 -10.42 5.89
C ALA A 48 -4.84 -8.97 5.70
N THR A 49 -4.89 -8.47 4.46
CA THR A 49 -4.35 -7.17 4.10
C THR A 49 -5.38 -6.38 3.29
N LEU A 50 -5.71 -5.17 3.76
CA LEU A 50 -6.46 -4.16 3.00
C LEU A 50 -5.50 -3.04 2.60
N ILE A 51 -5.25 -2.92 1.30
CA ILE A 51 -4.36 -1.91 0.71
C ILE A 51 -5.23 -0.76 0.25
N THR A 52 -4.98 0.46 0.70
CA THR A 52 -5.77 1.64 0.30
C THR A 52 -4.93 2.59 -0.56
N THR A 53 -5.56 3.19 -1.56
CA THR A 53 -4.97 4.22 -2.42
C THR A 53 -6.06 5.08 -3.06
N ALA A 54 -5.71 6.08 -3.86
CA ALA A 54 -6.66 6.94 -4.55
C ALA A 54 -6.23 7.17 -6.01
N ASP A 55 -7.21 7.29 -6.90
CA ASP A 55 -7.01 7.38 -8.35
C ASP A 55 -6.30 8.67 -8.81
N HIS A 56 -6.41 9.75 -8.06
CA HIS A 56 -5.75 11.04 -8.32
C HIS A 56 -4.68 11.39 -7.29
N ASP A 57 -4.08 10.40 -6.61
CA ASP A 57 -2.92 10.64 -5.75
C ASP A 57 -1.66 10.91 -6.59
N ASP A 58 -1.34 12.19 -6.77
CA ASP A 58 -0.15 12.67 -7.47
C ASP A 58 1.06 12.87 -6.54
N ARG A 59 0.88 12.74 -5.22
CA ARG A 59 1.97 12.84 -4.23
C ARG A 59 2.65 11.49 -4.11
N VAL A 60 1.91 10.42 -3.82
CA VAL A 60 2.39 9.03 -3.82
C VAL A 60 1.58 8.25 -4.85
N VAL A 61 2.15 8.06 -6.05
CA VAL A 61 1.40 7.45 -7.16
C VAL A 61 0.77 6.09 -6.81
N PRO A 62 -0.49 5.84 -7.18
CA PRO A 62 -1.22 4.62 -6.81
C PRO A 62 -0.61 3.34 -7.40
N GLY A 63 0.25 3.48 -8.43
CA GLY A 63 1.04 2.38 -8.99
C GLY A 63 1.92 1.65 -7.96
N HIS A 64 2.27 2.28 -6.83
CA HIS A 64 2.90 1.59 -5.72
C HIS A 64 1.98 0.54 -5.08
N SER A 65 0.75 0.93 -4.77
CA SER A 65 -0.27 0.05 -4.18
C SER A 65 -0.71 -1.02 -5.17
N PHE A 66 -0.89 -0.67 -6.45
CA PHE A 66 -1.29 -1.62 -7.50
C PHE A 66 -0.29 -2.78 -7.64
N LYS A 67 1.00 -2.46 -7.81
CA LYS A 67 2.05 -3.48 -7.93
C LYS A 67 2.16 -4.34 -6.66
N PHE A 68 2.06 -3.70 -5.49
CA PHE A 68 2.12 -4.42 -4.22
C PHE A 68 0.95 -5.38 -4.05
N ALA A 69 -0.29 -4.93 -4.32
CA ALA A 69 -1.49 -5.76 -4.26
C ALA A 69 -1.41 -6.95 -5.21
N ALA A 70 -1.07 -6.71 -6.48
CA ALA A 70 -0.95 -7.76 -7.48
C ALA A 70 0.10 -8.82 -7.09
N THR A 71 1.28 -8.37 -6.66
CA THR A 71 2.37 -9.26 -6.25
C THR A 71 1.99 -10.06 -4.99
N LEU A 72 1.33 -9.41 -4.03
CA LEU A 72 0.91 -10.04 -2.77
C LEU A 72 -0.20 -11.07 -3.00
N GLN A 73 -1.18 -10.76 -3.84
CA GLN A 73 -2.23 -11.71 -4.26
C GLN A 73 -1.63 -12.93 -4.98
N ALA A 74 -0.67 -12.71 -5.88
CA ALA A 74 -0.01 -13.80 -6.61
C ALA A 74 0.86 -14.70 -5.69
N ALA A 75 1.45 -14.12 -4.63
CA ALA A 75 2.34 -14.84 -3.71
C ALA A 75 1.61 -15.52 -2.53
N GLN A 76 0.39 -15.11 -2.22
CA GLN A 76 -0.39 -15.57 -1.07
C GLN A 76 -0.70 -17.07 -1.18
N ALA A 77 -0.29 -17.84 -0.17
CA ALA A 77 -0.62 -19.26 -0.05
C ALA A 77 -1.58 -19.57 1.11
N GLY A 78 -1.92 -18.56 1.92
CA GLY A 78 -2.89 -18.66 3.00
C GLY A 78 -4.31 -18.32 2.55
N PRO A 79 -5.33 -18.65 3.36
CA PRO A 79 -6.73 -18.33 3.05
C PRO A 79 -7.07 -16.85 3.31
N GLN A 80 -6.15 -16.07 3.87
CA GLN A 80 -6.41 -14.71 4.29
C GLN A 80 -6.53 -13.77 3.08
N PRO A 81 -7.53 -12.87 3.07
CA PRO A 81 -7.80 -12.01 1.92
C PRO A 81 -6.70 -10.96 1.73
N VAL A 82 -6.39 -10.68 0.47
CA VAL A 82 -5.55 -9.55 0.05
C VAL A 82 -6.39 -8.68 -0.86
N LEU A 83 -6.82 -7.53 -0.36
CA LEU A 83 -7.73 -6.62 -1.05
C LEU A 83 -7.03 -5.29 -1.32
N ILE A 84 -7.50 -4.61 -2.37
CA ILE A 84 -7.13 -3.23 -2.66
C ILE A 84 -8.38 -2.39 -2.86
N GLU A 85 -8.46 -1.29 -2.12
CA GLU A 85 -9.49 -0.27 -2.19
C GLU A 85 -8.89 0.97 -2.88
N ILE A 86 -9.55 1.40 -3.95
CA ILE A 86 -9.10 2.52 -4.79
C ILE A 86 -10.19 3.57 -4.70
N GLU A 87 -9.94 4.59 -3.88
CA GLU A 87 -10.89 5.70 -3.77
C GLU A 87 -10.91 6.50 -5.07
N THR A 88 -12.11 6.85 -5.52
CA THR A 88 -12.33 7.57 -6.78
C THR A 88 -12.55 9.05 -6.52
N LYS A 89 -12.06 9.90 -7.43
CA LYS A 89 -12.12 11.37 -7.28
C LYS A 89 -11.46 11.85 -5.97
N ALA A 90 -10.39 11.18 -5.56
CA ALA A 90 -9.63 11.53 -4.36
C ALA A 90 -8.12 11.55 -4.64
N GLY A 91 -7.41 12.42 -3.92
CA GLY A 91 -5.95 12.50 -3.93
C GLY A 91 -5.33 11.92 -2.65
N HIS A 92 -4.15 12.42 -2.26
CA HIS A 92 -3.39 11.84 -1.15
C HIS A 92 -4.01 12.01 0.26
N GLY A 93 -5.17 12.68 0.39
CA GLY A 93 -5.91 12.75 1.66
C GLY A 93 -6.48 14.12 1.99
N ALA A 94 -5.84 15.20 1.55
CA ALA A 94 -6.35 16.55 1.78
C ALA A 94 -7.61 16.81 0.93
N GLY A 95 -8.60 17.49 1.51
CA GLY A 95 -9.80 17.92 0.78
C GLY A 95 -10.83 16.82 0.50
N LYS A 96 -10.71 15.63 1.10
CA LYS A 96 -11.74 14.59 1.00
C LYS A 96 -13.04 15.07 1.67
N PRO A 97 -14.22 14.90 1.04
CA PRO A 97 -15.49 15.21 1.68
C PRO A 97 -15.73 14.25 2.86
N THR A 98 -16.42 14.73 3.89
CA THR A 98 -16.69 13.94 5.11
C THR A 98 -17.38 12.61 4.82
N SER A 99 -18.24 12.54 3.80
CA SER A 99 -18.88 11.28 3.37
C SER A 99 -17.86 10.22 2.99
N LYS A 100 -16.82 10.58 2.23
CA LYS A 100 -15.74 9.66 1.84
C LYS A 100 -14.92 9.21 3.02
N ILE A 101 -14.66 10.11 3.98
CA ILE A 101 -13.98 9.74 5.22
C ILE A 101 -14.81 8.70 5.99
N ILE A 102 -16.13 8.88 6.08
CA ILE A 102 -17.02 7.93 6.76
C ILE A 102 -17.01 6.56 6.06
N GLU A 103 -17.11 6.52 4.73
CA GLU A 103 -17.03 5.29 3.92
C GLU A 103 -15.71 4.55 4.17
N GLU A 104 -14.56 5.21 4.02
CA GLU A 104 -13.23 4.62 4.23
C GLU A 104 -13.05 4.08 5.66
N GLN A 105 -13.57 4.78 6.68
CA GLN A 105 -13.49 4.31 8.05
C GLN A 105 -14.39 3.09 8.27
N ALA A 106 -15.62 3.11 7.73
CA ALA A 106 -16.54 1.99 7.83
C ALA A 106 -15.95 0.73 7.21
N ASP A 107 -15.38 0.81 6.01
CA ASP A 107 -14.76 -0.32 5.31
C ASP A 107 -13.54 -0.87 6.04
N ARG A 108 -12.67 0.01 6.57
CA ARG A 108 -11.52 -0.39 7.38
C ARG A 108 -11.92 -1.12 8.66
N TRP A 109 -12.93 -0.61 9.37
CA TRP A 109 -13.42 -1.25 10.60
C TRP A 109 -14.16 -2.54 10.30
N ALA A 110 -15.00 -2.59 9.26
CA ALA A 110 -15.67 -3.81 8.84
C ALA A 110 -14.67 -4.90 8.44
N PHE A 111 -13.60 -4.53 7.71
CA PHE A 111 -12.49 -5.43 7.39
C PHE A 111 -11.83 -5.97 8.65
N LEU A 112 -11.45 -5.10 9.59
CA LEU A 112 -10.80 -5.52 10.85
C LEU A 112 -11.69 -6.45 11.68
N VAL A 113 -12.95 -6.06 11.90
CA VAL A 113 -13.93 -6.87 12.65
C VAL A 113 -14.06 -8.25 12.03
N ARG A 114 -14.17 -8.32 10.69
CA ARG A 114 -14.28 -9.59 9.96
C ARG A 114 -13.04 -10.46 10.08
N VAL A 115 -11.84 -9.92 9.83
CA VAL A 115 -10.62 -10.74 9.74
C VAL A 115 -10.05 -11.12 11.09
N LEU A 116 -10.39 -10.37 12.14
CA LEU A 116 -10.04 -10.67 13.53
C LEU A 116 -11.10 -11.51 14.25
N GLY A 117 -12.26 -11.76 13.62
CA GLY A 117 -13.37 -12.50 14.25
C GLY A 117 -13.92 -11.78 15.48
N MET A 118 -14.03 -10.45 15.41
CA MET A 118 -14.56 -9.66 16.52
C MET A 118 -16.09 -9.81 16.55
N GLU A 119 -16.60 -10.28 17.68
CA GLU A 119 -18.03 -10.31 17.93
C GLU A 119 -18.48 -9.00 18.58
N PRO A 120 -19.66 -8.46 18.23
CA PRO A 120 -20.24 -7.34 18.95
C PRO A 120 -20.35 -7.68 20.44
N GLY A 121 -19.85 -6.80 21.31
CA GLY A 121 -20.08 -6.92 22.74
C GLY A 121 -21.58 -6.94 23.03
N ARG A 122 -22.04 -7.97 23.73
CA ARG A 122 -23.40 -8.00 24.29
C ARG A 122 -23.55 -6.97 25.40
#